data_AF-A0A9C6X3Y8-F1
#
_entry.id   AF-A0A9C6X3Y8-F1
#
_cell.length_a   1.000
_cell.length_b   1.000
_cell.length_c   1.000
_cell.angle_alpha   90.00
_cell.angle_beta   90.00
_cell.angle_gamma   90.00
#
_symmetry.space_group_name_H-M   'P 1'
#
loop_
_entity.id
_entity.type
_entity.pdbx_description
1 polymer ?
#
loop_
_entity_poly.entity_id
_entity_poly.type
_entity_poly.pdbx_seq_one_letter_code
_entity_poly.pdbx_strand_id
1 'polypeptide(L)'
;MSAQMVLDLVEILRPHLPETTSSLAIPVERKVLAAIYFFAHGCYHQSVGQNVDFPMGRTTAQDCIHMVTGALNNRDVVRRFIKFPRTKEELNLTIRRNQELRVKIPNTVGYVDGTLVQIMKPGVDYNVDAYIRRKSTPCLNVQVSGV
;
A
#
# COMPACT_ATOMS: atom_id res chain seq x y z
N MET A 1 11.64 -8.22 3.50
CA MET A 1 12.22 -6.87 3.30
C MET A 1 13.57 -6.85 4.00
N SER A 2 14.65 -6.37 3.37
CA SER A 2 15.95 -6.30 4.06
C SER A 2 15.95 -5.15 5.06
N ALA A 3 16.75 -5.26 6.13
CA ALA A 3 16.89 -4.18 7.11
C ALA A 3 17.34 -2.86 6.46
N GLN A 4 18.21 -2.95 5.45
CA GLN A 4 18.69 -1.78 4.70
C GLN A 4 17.56 -1.02 4.00
N MET A 5 16.59 -1.73 3.39
CA MET A 5 15.45 -1.08 2.74
C MET A 5 14.58 -0.31 3.72
N VAL A 6 14.43 -0.81 4.96
CA VAL A 6 13.71 -0.10 6.02
C VAL A 6 14.42 1.21 6.35
N LEU A 7 15.75 1.15 6.54
CA LEU A 7 16.56 2.32 6.90
C LEU A 7 16.54 3.37 5.79
N ASP A 8 16.68 2.95 4.53
CA ASP A 8 16.60 3.86 3.39
C ASP A 8 15.21 4.53 3.32
N LEU A 9 14.15 3.79 3.60
CA LEU A 9 12.79 4.33 3.64
C LEU A 9 12.62 5.33 4.80
N VAL A 10 13.18 5.03 5.98
CA VAL A 10 13.18 5.96 7.12
C VAL A 10 13.83 7.28 6.73
N GLU A 11 15.00 7.25 6.08
CA GLU A 11 15.69 8.47 5.66
C GLU A 11 14.91 9.27 4.61
N ILE A 12 14.21 8.58 3.70
CA ILE A 12 13.34 9.24 2.71
C ILE A 12 12.13 9.91 3.37
N LEU A 13 11.56 9.29 4.41
CA LEU A 13 10.35 9.78 5.08
C LEU A 13 10.63 10.79 6.19
N ARG A 14 11.83 10.78 6.77
CA ARG A 14 12.26 11.68 7.85
C ARG A 14 11.91 13.16 7.63
N PRO A 15 12.18 13.79 6.47
CA PRO A 15 11.85 15.21 6.25
C PRO A 15 10.33 15.49 6.14
N HIS A 16 9.51 14.44 6.02
CA HIS A 16 8.06 14.55 5.87
C HIS A 16 7.30 14.10 7.13
N LEU A 17 8.01 13.75 8.20
CA LEU A 17 7.45 13.32 9.48
C LEU A 17 7.76 14.36 10.56
N PRO A 18 6.87 14.56 11.55
CA PRO A 18 7.08 15.57 12.58
C PRO A 18 8.31 15.23 13.41
N GLU A 19 9.19 16.22 13.56
CA GLU A 19 10.39 16.12 14.39
C GLU A 19 10.03 15.80 15.84
N THR A 20 10.82 14.91 16.43
CA THR A 20 10.70 14.57 17.84
C THR A 20 11.33 15.68 18.68
N THR A 21 10.54 16.65 19.09
CA THR A 21 10.99 17.76 19.96
C THR A 21 11.01 17.40 21.45
N SER A 22 10.44 16.25 21.82
CA SER A 22 10.37 15.75 23.19
C SER A 22 11.08 14.40 23.32
N SER A 23 11.71 14.14 24.47
CA SER A 23 12.28 12.83 24.82
C SER A 23 11.23 11.72 24.92
N LEU A 24 9.95 12.09 25.08
CA LEU A 24 8.81 11.16 25.09
C LEU A 24 8.21 10.95 23.69
N ALA A 25 8.66 11.69 22.68
CA ALA A 25 8.16 11.55 21.33
C ALA A 25 8.67 10.26 20.70
N ILE A 26 7.81 9.62 19.91
CA ILE A 26 8.14 8.36 19.25
C ILE A 26 9.15 8.63 18.12
N PRO A 27 10.31 7.94 18.12
CA PRO A 27 11.29 8.06 17.05
C PRO A 27 10.70 7.73 15.67
N VAL A 28 11.20 8.39 14.63
CA VAL A 28 10.75 8.22 13.24
C VAL A 28 10.81 6.76 12.82
N GLU A 29 11.89 6.06 13.18
CA GLU A 29 12.14 4.64 12.93
C GLU A 29 11.00 3.79 13.47
N ARG A 30 10.53 4.08 14.70
CA ARG A 30 9.43 3.34 15.33
C ARG A 30 8.09 3.65 14.66
N LYS A 31 7.85 4.89 14.25
CA LYS A 31 6.62 5.25 13.50
C LYS A 31 6.56 4.47 12.18
N VAL A 32 7.66 4.46 11.43
CA VAL A 32 7.79 3.78 10.13
C VAL A 32 7.65 2.27 10.29
N LEU A 33 8.32 1.67 11.29
CA LEU A 33 8.18 0.25 11.59
C LEU A 33 6.74 -0.14 11.98
N ALA A 34 6.06 0.67 12.79
CA ALA A 34 4.66 0.44 13.15
C ALA A 34 3.75 0.38 11.92
N ALA A 35 3.91 1.34 11.02
CA ALA A 35 3.12 1.44 9.80
C ALA A 35 3.41 0.27 8.84
N ILE A 36 4.68 -0.08 8.64
CA ILE A 36 5.07 -1.22 7.79
C ILE A 36 4.54 -2.53 8.36
N TYR A 37 4.67 -2.73 9.68
CA TYR A 37 4.13 -3.90 10.35
C TYR A 37 2.62 -4.00 10.11
N PHE A 38 1.91 -2.89 10.26
CA PHE A 38 0.48 -2.81 9.96
C PHE A 38 0.17 -3.13 8.48
N PHE A 39 0.87 -2.54 7.50
CA PHE A 39 0.64 -2.79 6.08
C PHE A 39 0.93 -4.24 5.67
N ALA A 40 1.87 -4.90 6.33
CA ALA A 40 2.21 -6.30 6.06
C ALA A 40 1.17 -7.28 6.64
N HIS A 41 0.58 -6.97 7.81
CA HIS A 41 -0.29 -7.90 8.53
C HIS A 41 -1.79 -7.56 8.41
N GLY A 42 -2.14 -6.34 8.00
CA GLY A 42 -3.53 -5.90 7.76
C GLY A 42 -4.43 -5.87 8.99
N CYS A 43 -3.89 -6.05 10.19
CA CYS A 43 -4.67 -6.20 11.42
C CYS A 43 -4.61 -4.96 12.30
N TYR A 44 -5.72 -4.23 12.38
CA TYR A 44 -5.97 -3.19 13.40
C TYR A 44 -6.23 -3.76 14.81
N HIS A 45 -6.45 -5.08 14.91
CA HIS A 45 -7.06 -5.76 16.05
C HIS A 45 -6.21 -6.90 16.60
N GLN A 46 -4.92 -6.68 16.86
CA GLN A 46 -4.32 -7.52 17.89
C GLN A 46 -5.00 -7.16 19.22
N SER A 47 -5.89 -8.07 19.62
CA SER A 47 -6.68 -8.06 20.83
C SER A 47 -5.80 -7.77 22.05
N VAL A 48 -6.43 -7.08 23.01
CA VAL A 48 -5.88 -6.69 24.31
C VAL A 48 -5.03 -7.82 24.89
N GLY A 49 -3.69 -7.67 24.85
CA GLY A 49 -2.75 -8.57 25.52
C GLY A 49 -1.62 -9.21 24.71
N GLN A 50 -1.56 -9.10 23.36
CA GLN A 50 -0.61 -9.90 22.55
C GLN A 50 0.40 -9.19 21.64
N ASN A 51 0.44 -7.85 21.59
CA ASN A 51 1.54 -7.14 20.89
C ASN A 51 2.83 -7.16 21.72
N VAL A 52 3.46 -8.32 21.87
CA VAL A 52 4.80 -8.44 22.49
C VAL A 52 5.86 -7.77 21.59
N ASP A 53 5.63 -7.80 20.28
CA ASP A 53 6.57 -7.29 19.27
C ASP A 53 6.52 -5.77 19.10
N PHE A 54 5.41 -5.12 19.49
CA PHE A 54 5.26 -3.67 19.37
C PHE A 54 4.38 -3.08 20.48
N PRO A 55 4.94 -2.78 21.67
CA PRO A 55 4.19 -2.25 22.81
C PRO A 55 3.83 -0.77 22.59
N MET A 56 2.81 -0.53 21.76
CA MET A 56 2.27 0.79 21.47
C MET A 56 0.77 0.81 21.70
N GLY A 57 0.26 1.89 22.30
CA GLY A 57 -1.17 2.10 22.46
C GLY A 57 -1.88 2.17 21.11
N ARG A 58 -3.14 1.69 21.04
CA ARG A 58 -3.92 1.63 19.79
C ARG A 58 -4.00 2.98 19.06
N THR A 59 -4.34 4.04 19.79
CA THR A 59 -4.44 5.41 19.24
C THR A 59 -3.10 5.86 18.66
N THR A 60 -2.03 5.62 19.40
CA THR A 60 -0.67 5.98 19.00
C THR A 60 -0.21 5.24 17.75
N ALA A 61 -0.55 3.95 17.63
CA ALA A 61 -0.27 3.17 16.43
C ALA A 61 -1.04 3.69 15.22
N GLN A 62 -2.32 4.06 15.41
CA GLN A 62 -3.15 4.67 14.37
C GLN A 62 -2.57 6.00 13.89
N ASP A 63 -2.14 6.86 14.82
CA ASP A 63 -1.48 8.13 14.49
C ASP A 63 -0.19 7.90 13.70
N CYS A 64 0.61 6.90 14.07
CA CYS A 64 1.82 6.51 13.32
C CYS A 64 1.49 6.07 11.90
N ILE A 65 0.45 5.24 11.71
CA ILE A 65 -0.02 4.81 10.39
C ILE A 65 -0.42 6.04 9.56
N HIS A 66 -1.25 6.93 10.10
CA HIS A 66 -1.68 8.13 9.37
C HIS A 66 -0.51 9.05 9.00
N MET A 67 0.41 9.31 9.93
CA MET A 67 1.60 10.12 9.67
C MET A 67 2.45 9.52 8.54
N VAL A 68 2.73 8.22 8.62
CA VAL A 68 3.56 7.54 7.62
C VAL A 68 2.85 7.44 6.27
N THR A 69 1.54 7.16 6.25
CA THR A 69 0.74 7.19 5.01
C THR A 69 0.76 8.57 4.38
N GLY A 70 0.59 9.64 5.17
CA GLY A 70 0.69 11.02 4.67
C GLY A 70 2.07 11.32 4.09
N ALA A 71 3.14 10.89 4.76
CA ALA A 71 4.51 11.05 4.28
C ALA A 71 4.77 10.26 2.99
N LEU A 72 4.26 9.03 2.88
CA LEU A 72 4.36 8.20 1.66
C LEU A 72 3.62 8.83 0.47
N ASN A 73 2.49 9.49 0.74
CA ASN A 73 1.71 10.22 -0.26
C ASN A 73 2.25 11.63 -0.57
N ASN A 74 3.35 12.04 0.07
CA ASN A 74 4.00 13.29 -0.28
C ASN A 74 4.48 13.25 -1.74
N ARG A 75 4.23 14.32 -2.49
CA ARG A 75 4.56 14.45 -3.91
C ARG A 75 6.02 14.11 -4.23
N ASP A 76 6.96 14.47 -3.36
CA ASP A 76 8.39 14.24 -3.59
C ASP A 76 8.75 12.76 -3.41
N VAL A 77 8.09 12.09 -2.45
CA VAL A 77 8.22 10.64 -2.22
C VAL A 77 7.57 9.85 -3.36
N VAL A 78 6.31 10.17 -3.69
CA VAL A 78 5.57 9.49 -4.76
C VAL A 78 6.33 9.54 -6.09
N ARG A 79 6.86 10.71 -6.47
CA ARG A 79 7.60 10.88 -7.75
C ARG A 79 8.93 10.13 -7.79
N ARG A 80 9.51 9.81 -6.63
CA ARG A 80 10.73 9.00 -6.54
C ARG A 80 10.46 7.55 -6.94
N PHE A 81 9.33 6.99 -6.50
CA PHE A 81 9.00 5.57 -6.67
C PHE A 81 8.06 5.28 -7.84
N ILE A 82 7.11 6.19 -8.13
CA ILE A 82 6.11 6.02 -9.19
C ILE A 82 6.45 6.97 -10.34
N LYS A 83 6.90 6.41 -11.45
CA LYS A 83 7.23 7.14 -12.68
C LYS A 83 6.34 6.66 -13.82
N PHE A 84 5.48 7.55 -14.30
CA PHE A 84 4.71 7.34 -15.52
C PHE A 84 5.48 7.90 -16.72
N PRO A 85 5.38 7.26 -17.90
CA PRO A 85 5.97 7.78 -19.12
C PRO A 85 5.34 9.14 -19.45
N ARG A 86 6.18 10.14 -19.74
CA ARG A 86 5.76 11.51 -20.05
C ARG A 86 5.94 11.86 -21.51
N THR A 87 6.78 11.12 -22.23
CA THR A 87 7.01 11.31 -23.66
C THR A 87 6.42 10.15 -24.47
N LYS A 88 6.18 10.37 -25.76
CA LYS A 88 5.71 9.31 -26.67
C LYS A 88 6.73 8.19 -26.77
N GLU A 89 8.01 8.53 -26.73
CA GLU A 89 9.13 7.60 -26.77
C GLU A 89 9.12 6.69 -25.53
N GLU A 90 9.02 7.27 -24.33
CA GLU A 90 8.93 6.52 -23.07
C GLU A 90 7.68 5.64 -23.02
N LEU A 91 6.55 6.15 -23.52
CA LEU A 91 5.30 5.39 -23.61
C LEU A 91 5.46 4.17 -24.53
N ASN A 92 6.00 4.38 -25.73
CA ASN A 92 6.23 3.30 -26.71
C ASN A 92 7.20 2.25 -26.17
N LEU A 93 8.27 2.67 -25.48
CA LEU A 93 9.20 1.76 -24.82
C LEU A 93 8.51 0.94 -23.72
N THR A 94 7.70 1.59 -22.89
CA THR A 94 6.95 0.94 -21.81
C THR A 94 5.96 -0.09 -22.35
N ILE A 95 5.21 0.26 -23.40
CA ILE A 95 4.26 -0.63 -24.06
C ILE A 95 5.00 -1.84 -24.65
N ARG A 96 6.11 -1.63 -25.39
CA ARG A 96 6.91 -2.72 -25.96
C ARG A 96 7.41 -3.67 -24.89
N ARG A 97 7.98 -3.13 -23.80
CA ARG A 97 8.43 -3.94 -22.65
C ARG A 97 7.28 -4.75 -22.04
N ASN A 98 6.10 -4.16 -21.91
CA ASN A 98 4.93 -4.85 -21.35
C ASN A 98 4.36 -5.92 -22.30
N GLN A 99 4.57 -5.79 -23.62
CA GLN A 99 4.19 -6.79 -24.62
C GLN A 99 5.08 -8.04 -24.59
N GLU A 100 6.31 -7.93 -24.09
CA GLU A 100 7.22 -9.06 -23.90
C GLU A 100 6.85 -9.95 -22.70
N LEU A 101 5.97 -9.46 -21.81
CA LEU A 101 5.49 -10.24 -20.66
C LEU A 101 4.60 -11.40 -21.10
N ARG A 102 4.48 -12.40 -20.22
CA ARG A 102 3.63 -13.58 -20.45
C ARG A 102 2.17 -13.21 -20.68
N VAL A 103 1.69 -12.15 -20.01
CA VAL A 103 0.32 -11.63 -20.15
C VAL A 103 0.35 -10.50 -21.19
N LYS A 104 -0.15 -10.78 -22.39
CA LYS A 104 -0.08 -9.86 -23.54
C LYS A 104 -1.38 -9.08 -23.67
N ILE A 105 -1.47 -7.95 -22.96
CA ILE A 105 -2.57 -6.99 -23.15
C ILE A 105 -2.04 -5.83 -24.03
N PRO A 106 -2.62 -5.59 -25.22
CA PRO A 106 -2.17 -4.51 -26.10
C PRO A 106 -2.21 -3.14 -25.43
N ASN A 107 -1.25 -2.27 -25.78
CA ASN A 107 -1.18 -0.88 -25.31
C ASN A 107 -1.12 -0.72 -23.77
N THR A 108 -0.61 -1.73 -23.05
CA THR A 108 -0.49 -1.67 -21.59
C THR A 108 0.68 -0.82 -21.14
N VAL A 109 0.40 0.17 -20.29
CA VAL A 109 1.42 1.08 -19.71
C VAL A 109 1.89 0.60 -18.33
N GLY A 110 1.07 -0.14 -17.60
CA GLY A 110 1.42 -0.71 -16.32
C GLY A 110 0.38 -1.71 -15.84
N TYR A 111 0.73 -2.45 -14.80
CA TYR A 111 -0.15 -3.40 -14.13
C TYR A 111 -0.31 -2.97 -12.68
N VAL A 112 -1.53 -3.05 -12.17
CA VAL A 112 -1.81 -2.88 -10.75
C VAL A 112 -2.20 -4.26 -10.23
N ASP A 113 -1.54 -4.70 -9.16
CA ASP A 113 -1.89 -5.94 -8.50
C ASP A 113 -3.25 -5.76 -7.79
N GLY A 114 -4.26 -6.49 -8.28
CA GLY A 114 -5.60 -6.48 -7.73
C GLY A 114 -5.88 -7.82 -7.07
N THR A 115 -6.46 -7.81 -5.87
CA THR A 115 -6.86 -9.04 -5.20
C THR A 115 -8.35 -9.29 -5.41
N LEU A 116 -8.71 -10.45 -5.98
CA LEU A 116 -10.08 -10.92 -5.99
C LEU A 116 -10.45 -11.47 -4.60
N VAL A 117 -11.05 -10.63 -3.77
CA VAL A 117 -11.55 -11.01 -2.45
C VAL A 117 -12.90 -11.67 -2.63
N GLN A 118 -13.05 -12.91 -2.14
CA GLN A 118 -14.32 -13.61 -2.16
C GLN A 118 -15.31 -12.92 -1.23
N ILE A 119 -16.55 -12.73 -1.70
CA ILE A 119 -17.62 -12.09 -0.95
C ILE A 119 -18.84 -13.01 -0.86
N MET A 120 -19.74 -12.69 0.06
CA MET A 120 -21.10 -13.23 0.01
C MET A 120 -21.80 -12.72 -1.26
N LYS A 121 -22.62 -13.57 -1.88
CA LYS A 121 -23.39 -13.20 -3.06
C LYS A 121 -24.24 -11.95 -2.73
N PRO A 122 -24.11 -10.85 -3.50
CA PRO A 122 -24.97 -9.69 -3.34
C PRO A 122 -26.45 -10.06 -3.46
N GLY A 123 -27.32 -9.30 -2.80
CA GLY A 123 -28.77 -9.50 -2.82
C GLY A 123 -29.37 -9.37 -4.23
N VAL A 124 -30.64 -9.75 -4.37
CA VAL A 124 -31.37 -9.89 -5.65
C VAL A 124 -31.44 -8.57 -6.45
N ASP A 125 -31.35 -7.42 -5.76
CA ASP A 125 -31.43 -6.08 -6.37
C ASP A 125 -30.09 -5.61 -7.01
N TYR A 126 -29.02 -6.38 -6.86
CA TYR A 126 -27.72 -6.06 -7.44
C TYR A 126 -27.47 -6.85 -8.72
N ASN A 127 -26.70 -6.26 -9.65
CA ASN A 127 -26.20 -6.99 -10.82
C ASN A 127 -25.19 -8.07 -10.37
N VAL A 128 -25.69 -9.23 -9.98
CA VAL A 128 -24.90 -10.28 -9.33
C VAL A 128 -23.80 -10.81 -10.25
N ASP A 129 -24.05 -10.81 -11.56
CA ASP A 129 -23.10 -11.26 -12.58
C ASP A 129 -21.86 -10.38 -12.65
N ALA A 130 -21.96 -9.10 -12.26
CA ALA A 130 -20.82 -8.20 -12.16
C ALA A 130 -19.80 -8.61 -11.09
N TYR A 131 -20.19 -9.51 -10.17
CA TYR A 131 -19.35 -9.96 -9.07
C TYR A 131 -18.87 -11.41 -9.25
N ILE A 132 -19.18 -12.08 -10.36
CA ILE A 132 -18.80 -13.47 -10.59
C ILE A 132 -17.45 -13.56 -11.30
N ARG A 133 -16.46 -14.25 -10.70
CA ARG A 133 -15.21 -14.60 -11.42
C ARG A 133 -15.44 -15.78 -12.38
N ARG A 134 -14.42 -16.03 -13.21
CA ARG A 134 -14.30 -17.23 -14.09
C ARG A 134 -14.61 -18.58 -13.42
N LYS A 135 -14.40 -18.70 -12.09
CA LYS A 135 -14.69 -19.90 -11.29
C LYS A 135 -16.09 -19.92 -10.65
N SER A 136 -17.01 -19.06 -11.09
CA SER A 136 -18.41 -18.99 -10.63
C SER A 136 -18.63 -18.66 -9.15
N THR A 137 -17.65 -18.06 -8.48
CA THR A 137 -17.79 -17.58 -7.09
C THR A 137 -17.93 -16.05 -7.07
N PRO A 138 -18.80 -15.50 -6.20
CA PRO A 138 -18.87 -14.05 -5.98
C PRO A 138 -17.56 -13.51 -5.37
N CYS A 139 -17.00 -12.46 -5.97
CA CYS A 139 -15.79 -11.81 -5.52
C CYS A 139 -15.74 -10.37 -6.03
N LEU A 140 -15.08 -9.52 -5.26
CA LEU A 140 -14.81 -8.14 -5.62
C LEU A 140 -13.34 -8.02 -6.00
N ASN A 141 -13.05 -7.34 -7.10
CA ASN A 141 -11.68 -6.90 -7.35
C ASN A 141 -11.38 -5.74 -6.41
N VAL A 142 -10.71 -6.04 -5.31
CA VAL A 142 -10.29 -5.05 -4.33
C VAL A 142 -8.89 -4.60 -4.72
N GLN A 143 -8.80 -3.33 -5.06
CA GLN A 143 -7.54 -2.61 -5.11
C GLN A 143 -7.48 -1.75 -3.85
N VAL A 144 -6.34 -1.74 -3.16
CA VAL A 144 -6.12 -0.79 -2.06
C VAL A 144 -6.12 0.61 -2.67
N SER A 145 -7.21 1.35 -2.50
CA SER A 145 -7.26 2.79 -2.78
C SER A 145 -6.91 3.49 -1.48
N GLY A 146 -5.69 4.03 -1.41
CA GLY A 146 -5.34 4.98 -0.36
C GLY A 146 -6.09 6.27 -0.62
N VAL A 147 -7.08 6.57 0.23
CA VAL A 147 -7.72 7.89 0.31
C VAL A 147 -6.98 8.72 1.36
#